data_AF-A0A3L7QDA7-F1
#
_entry.id   AF-A0A3L7QDA7-F1
#
_cell.length_a   1.000
_cell.length_b   1.000
_cell.length_c   1.000
_cell.angle_alpha   90.00
_cell.angle_beta   90.00
_cell.angle_gamma   90.00
#
_symmetry.space_group_name_H-M   'P 1'
#
loop_
_entity.id
_entity.type
_entity.pdbx_description
1 polymer ?
#
loop_
_entity_poly.entity_id
_entity_poly.type
_entity_poly.pdbx_seq_one_letter_code
_entity_poly.pdbx_strand_id
1 'polypeptide(L)'
;MVWLALASGVAHAQLEFEAAPIAYDTTPVNTRITRLQAQIDAGEIELQRDPQRGYLESVLKLLNVPPSSQTLVFSKTSLQLRRITPSRPRAVYFSDDMYIGYCQQGDVLEVAAQDSQQGTIFYTLNQTAPEDPAAKPQFLRDRGQCLTCHASSRTQGVPGLLVRSVYSDQGGHPLLGSGTFNTDHSSDFFKRWGGWYVTGQHGAMRHMGNVIAKRQAPEAIDREAGANITDLSPIVSVTPYLTPHSDLVALMVLEHQVQMHNHLTLVNFETRSALHHDQIMNKALERPADFESELTGRRIQGVVDKLVRYMLFSQEFALAAPVAGTSGFTAEFSNTGPRDSRGRSLRDLDLQTRMFKYPCSYLIYSDSFTQLPPQAKSAVLDKLRAVLSGRDQSPEFVHLSPEDRRAIHEILSDTLSGWKSAASEGMTE
;
A
#
# COMPACT_ATOMS: atom_id res chain seq x y z
N MET A 1 53.53 7.51 -29.77
CA MET A 1 52.77 7.64 -28.51
C MET A 1 51.29 7.64 -28.86
N VAL A 2 50.62 6.50 -28.71
CA VAL A 2 49.16 6.38 -28.91
C VAL A 2 48.52 6.54 -27.54
N TRP A 3 47.72 7.59 -27.36
CA TRP A 3 46.91 7.78 -26.16
C TRP A 3 45.58 7.07 -26.36
N LEU A 4 45.35 6.01 -25.58
CA LEU A 4 44.03 5.40 -25.42
C LEU A 4 43.23 6.27 -24.44
N ALA A 5 42.20 6.97 -24.93
CA ALA A 5 41.22 7.60 -24.07
C ALA A 5 40.21 6.53 -23.62
N LEU A 6 40.36 6.05 -22.37
CA LEU A 6 39.31 5.28 -21.71
C LEU A 6 38.21 6.25 -21.28
N ALA A 7 37.09 6.24 -22.00
CA ALA A 7 35.87 6.88 -21.56
C ALA A 7 35.29 6.06 -20.40
N SER A 8 35.50 6.54 -19.17
CA SER A 8 34.82 6.03 -17.99
C SER A 8 33.33 6.38 -18.08
N GLY A 9 32.52 5.44 -18.58
CA GLY A 9 31.07 5.53 -18.51
C GLY A 9 30.64 5.49 -17.04
N VAL A 10 29.98 6.54 -16.57
CA VAL A 10 29.34 6.56 -15.25
C VAL A 10 28.16 5.58 -15.33
N ALA A 11 28.35 4.37 -14.80
CA ALA A 11 27.26 3.41 -14.62
C ALA A 11 26.23 4.01 -13.67
N HIS A 12 25.20 4.64 -14.23
CA HIS A 12 23.99 4.91 -13.48
C HIS A 12 23.32 3.55 -13.31
N ALA A 13 23.10 3.14 -12.05
CA ALA A 13 22.30 1.96 -11.77
C ALA A 13 20.86 2.28 -12.20
N GLN A 14 20.57 2.07 -13.48
CA GLN A 14 19.25 2.28 -14.06
C GLN A 14 18.29 1.33 -13.34
N LEU A 15 17.23 1.87 -12.76
CA LEU A 15 16.19 1.04 -12.17
C LEU A 15 15.55 0.25 -13.31
N GLU A 16 15.39 -1.06 -13.15
CA GLU A 16 15.00 -1.97 -14.23
C GLU A 16 13.68 -1.54 -14.92
N PHE A 17 12.79 -0.91 -14.17
CA PHE A 17 11.49 -0.41 -14.65
C PHE A 17 11.52 0.94 -15.37
N GLU A 18 12.68 1.64 -15.44
CA GLU A 18 12.84 2.85 -16.25
C GLU A 18 12.97 2.52 -17.74
N ALA A 19 13.37 1.29 -18.07
CA ALA A 19 13.49 0.81 -19.44
C ALA A 19 12.20 0.15 -19.95
N ALA A 20 12.15 -0.13 -21.26
CA ALA A 20 11.12 -0.99 -21.83
C ALA A 20 11.14 -2.38 -21.15
N PRO A 21 9.98 -3.00 -20.90
CA PRO A 21 8.65 -2.65 -21.40
C PRO A 21 7.84 -1.75 -20.45
N ILE A 22 8.41 -1.33 -19.31
CA ILE A 22 7.68 -0.58 -18.29
C ILE A 22 7.75 0.93 -18.58
N ALA A 23 8.96 1.45 -18.77
CA ALA A 23 9.23 2.85 -19.10
C ALA A 23 8.54 3.83 -18.14
N TYR A 24 8.65 3.56 -16.82
CA TYR A 24 7.87 4.18 -15.74
C TYR A 24 7.78 5.72 -15.86
N ASP A 25 8.88 6.40 -16.14
CA ASP A 25 8.92 7.87 -16.18
C ASP A 25 8.18 8.49 -17.37
N THR A 26 8.05 7.76 -18.47
CA THR A 26 7.61 8.31 -19.77
C THR A 26 6.26 7.80 -20.22
N THR A 27 5.86 6.61 -19.78
CA THR A 27 4.57 6.03 -20.13
C THR A 27 3.44 6.85 -19.46
N PRO A 28 2.37 7.19 -20.21
CA PRO A 28 1.21 7.86 -19.65
C PRO A 28 0.56 7.04 -18.52
N VAL A 29 0.06 7.74 -17.50
CA VAL A 29 -0.58 7.15 -16.32
C VAL A 29 -2.07 7.49 -16.28
N ASN A 30 -2.89 6.55 -15.84
CA ASN A 30 -4.33 6.69 -15.69
C ASN A 30 -4.73 6.44 -14.23
N THR A 31 -4.66 7.51 -13.43
CA THR A 31 -5.01 7.50 -12.01
C THR A 31 -6.23 8.36 -11.74
N ARG A 32 -6.80 8.28 -10.54
CA ARG A 32 -7.83 9.24 -10.11
C ARG A 32 -7.29 10.68 -10.07
N ILE A 33 -5.97 10.85 -9.88
CA ILE A 33 -5.32 12.16 -9.92
C ILE A 33 -5.28 12.74 -11.34
N THR A 34 -4.90 11.95 -12.36
CA THR A 34 -4.88 12.48 -13.74
C THR A 34 -6.28 12.83 -14.23
N ARG A 35 -7.29 12.03 -13.85
CA ARG A 35 -8.70 12.35 -14.13
C ARG A 35 -9.16 13.62 -13.42
N LEU A 36 -8.86 13.77 -12.13
CA LEU A 36 -9.20 14.98 -11.37
C LEU A 36 -8.50 16.22 -11.95
N GLN A 37 -7.23 16.11 -12.32
CA GLN A 37 -6.49 17.22 -12.92
C GLN A 37 -7.13 17.67 -14.24
N ALA A 38 -7.52 16.74 -15.10
CA ALA A 38 -8.20 17.08 -16.36
C ALA A 38 -9.52 17.84 -16.12
N GLN A 39 -10.30 17.46 -15.10
CA GLN A 39 -11.53 18.16 -14.72
C GLN A 39 -11.26 19.56 -14.17
N ILE A 40 -10.19 19.74 -13.39
CA ILE A 40 -9.75 21.06 -12.92
C ILE A 40 -9.34 21.93 -14.11
N ASP A 41 -8.52 21.41 -15.01
CA ASP A 41 -8.04 22.13 -16.19
C ASP A 41 -9.19 22.54 -17.12
N ALA A 42 -10.19 21.68 -17.27
CA ALA A 42 -11.43 21.98 -18.00
C ALA A 42 -12.36 22.99 -17.27
N GLY A 43 -12.16 23.22 -15.97
CA GLY A 43 -13.01 24.08 -15.15
C GLY A 43 -14.33 23.44 -14.72
N GLU A 44 -14.43 22.11 -14.83
CA GLU A 44 -15.58 21.33 -14.37
C GLU A 44 -15.61 21.21 -12.84
N ILE A 45 -14.43 21.23 -12.22
CA ILE A 45 -14.24 21.12 -10.77
C ILE A 45 -13.27 22.21 -10.30
N GLU A 46 -13.57 22.78 -9.13
CA GLU A 46 -12.69 23.72 -8.45
C GLU A 46 -12.29 23.16 -7.08
N LEU A 47 -10.99 23.23 -6.76
CA LEU A 47 -10.52 22.86 -5.41
C LEU A 47 -10.74 24.03 -4.45
N GLN A 48 -11.51 23.79 -3.40
CA GLN A 48 -11.75 24.78 -2.36
C GLN A 48 -10.58 24.78 -1.36
N ARG A 49 -10.04 25.96 -1.06
CA ARG A 49 -8.90 26.14 -0.16
C ARG A 49 -9.38 26.55 1.23
N ASP A 50 -9.10 25.73 2.22
CA ASP A 50 -9.24 26.08 3.64
C ASP A 50 -8.04 26.94 4.12
N PRO A 51 -8.25 27.99 4.93
CA PRO A 51 -7.17 28.84 5.41
C PRO A 51 -6.11 28.12 6.26
N GLN A 52 -6.46 27.04 6.96
CA GLN A 52 -5.56 26.31 7.87
C GLN A 52 -4.93 25.08 7.21
N ARG A 53 -5.73 24.33 6.44
CA ARG A 53 -5.39 23.02 5.86
C ARG A 53 -5.25 23.03 4.35
N GLY A 54 -5.33 24.20 3.72
CA GLY A 54 -5.17 24.35 2.28
C GLY A 54 -6.22 23.53 1.52
N TYR A 55 -5.79 22.76 0.53
CA TYR A 55 -6.71 21.98 -0.31
C TYR A 55 -7.08 20.61 0.26
N LEU A 56 -6.61 20.25 1.47
CA LEU A 56 -6.77 18.91 2.03
C LEU A 56 -8.21 18.41 1.98
N GLU A 57 -9.15 19.15 2.57
CA GLU A 57 -10.56 18.74 2.67
C GLU A 57 -11.21 18.56 1.29
N SER A 58 -10.97 19.51 0.38
CA SER A 58 -11.48 19.43 -0.99
C SER A 58 -10.91 18.23 -1.75
N VAL A 59 -9.61 17.95 -1.59
CA VAL A 59 -8.92 16.82 -2.22
C VAL A 59 -9.47 15.50 -1.68
N LEU A 60 -9.57 15.35 -0.36
CA LEU A 60 -10.12 14.13 0.25
C LEU A 60 -11.56 13.87 -0.21
N LYS A 61 -12.40 14.93 -0.23
CA LYS A 61 -13.79 14.82 -0.68
C LYS A 61 -13.88 14.37 -2.14
N LEU A 62 -13.15 15.02 -3.05
CA LEU A 62 -13.22 14.73 -4.49
C LEU A 62 -12.61 13.37 -4.85
N LEU A 63 -11.62 12.92 -4.08
CA LEU A 63 -11.00 11.60 -4.22
C LEU A 63 -11.67 10.53 -3.34
N ASN A 64 -12.78 10.82 -2.67
CA ASN A 64 -13.46 9.90 -1.76
C ASN A 64 -12.51 9.20 -0.77
N VAL A 65 -11.57 9.96 -0.19
CA VAL A 65 -10.65 9.48 0.83
C VAL A 65 -11.26 9.78 2.20
N PRO A 66 -11.60 8.76 3.00
CA PRO A 66 -12.34 8.98 4.23
C PRO A 66 -11.45 9.59 5.33
N PRO A 67 -11.88 10.67 6.01
CA PRO A 67 -11.14 11.23 7.14
C PRO A 67 -10.94 10.24 8.30
N SER A 68 -11.81 9.22 8.42
CA SER A 68 -11.69 8.15 9.44
C SER A 68 -10.42 7.31 9.27
N SER A 69 -9.84 7.27 8.06
CA SER A 69 -8.56 6.58 7.77
C SER A 69 -7.32 7.30 8.32
N GLN A 70 -7.50 8.46 8.96
CA GLN A 70 -6.40 9.27 9.46
C GLN A 70 -5.47 8.48 10.38
N THR A 71 -4.18 8.54 10.05
CA THR A 71 -3.08 8.07 10.88
C THR A 71 -2.05 9.18 11.03
N LEU A 72 -1.36 9.24 12.17
CA LEU A 72 -0.44 10.30 12.53
C LEU A 72 0.96 9.73 12.74
N VAL A 73 1.92 10.22 11.98
CA VAL A 73 3.34 9.85 12.01
C VAL A 73 4.17 11.03 12.47
N PHE A 74 4.90 10.86 13.57
CA PHE A 74 5.79 11.89 14.11
C PHE A 74 7.27 11.65 13.78
N SER A 75 7.63 10.48 13.26
CA SER A 75 8.99 10.24 12.77
C SER A 75 9.25 11.00 11.47
N LYS A 76 10.46 11.54 11.36
CA LYS A 76 10.98 12.27 10.20
C LYS A 76 11.41 11.30 9.10
N THR A 77 10.43 10.67 8.46
CA THR A 77 10.60 9.65 7.42
C THR A 77 9.90 10.02 6.11
N SER A 78 9.80 11.31 5.80
CA SER A 78 8.97 11.88 4.72
C SER A 78 9.72 12.98 3.98
N LEU A 79 9.26 13.31 2.76
CA LEU A 79 9.74 14.44 1.95
C LEU A 79 9.79 15.74 2.77
N GLN A 80 8.75 16.01 3.56
CA GLN A 80 8.64 17.23 4.38
C GLN A 80 9.20 17.06 5.80
N LEU A 81 10.28 16.29 5.98
CA LEU A 81 10.87 15.98 7.31
C LEU A 81 11.14 17.19 8.21
N ARG A 82 11.35 18.39 7.65
CA ARG A 82 11.57 19.63 8.41
C ARG A 82 10.30 20.17 9.07
N ARG A 83 9.12 19.73 8.62
CA ARG A 83 7.80 20.13 9.13
C ARG A 83 7.24 19.16 10.17
N ILE A 84 7.88 18.02 10.36
CA ILE A 84 7.40 16.91 11.20
C ILE A 84 8.16 16.89 12.52
N THR A 85 7.43 16.86 13.62
CA THR A 85 7.95 16.63 14.98
C THR A 85 6.91 15.83 15.79
N PRO A 86 7.27 15.27 16.97
CA PRO A 86 6.28 14.76 17.93
C PRO A 86 5.14 15.74 18.20
N SER A 87 5.43 17.02 18.39
CA SER A 87 4.40 18.04 18.61
C SER A 87 3.56 18.39 17.37
N ARG A 88 4.01 18.02 16.17
CA ARG A 88 3.39 18.34 14.88
C ARG A 88 3.54 17.16 13.92
N PRO A 89 2.85 16.03 14.17
CA PRO A 89 2.95 14.87 13.31
C PRO A 89 2.42 15.17 11.91
N ARG A 90 2.88 14.41 10.92
CA ARG A 90 2.25 14.35 9.61
C ARG A 90 1.01 13.45 9.71
N ALA A 91 -0.08 13.87 9.08
CA ALA A 91 -1.23 13.01 8.86
C ALA A 91 -1.09 12.25 7.53
N VAL A 92 -1.55 11.00 7.53
CA VAL A 92 -1.74 10.18 6.33
C VAL A 92 -3.18 9.71 6.30
N TYR A 93 -3.87 10.01 5.20
CA TYR A 93 -5.22 9.53 4.90
C TYR A 93 -5.14 8.58 3.71
N PHE A 94 -5.99 7.57 3.67
CA PHE A 94 -5.97 6.60 2.57
C PHE A 94 -7.36 6.05 2.24
N SER A 95 -7.50 5.63 0.99
CA SER A 95 -8.57 4.75 0.51
C SER A 95 -7.90 3.60 -0.27
N ASP A 96 -8.66 2.83 -1.05
CA ASP A 96 -8.14 1.63 -1.70
C ASP A 96 -6.92 1.87 -2.60
N ASP A 97 -6.89 2.98 -3.33
CA ASP A 97 -5.87 3.32 -4.32
C ASP A 97 -5.24 4.72 -4.12
N MET A 98 -5.70 5.51 -3.15
CA MET A 98 -5.17 6.87 -2.88
C MET A 98 -4.59 7.01 -1.48
N TYR A 99 -3.50 7.78 -1.36
CA TYR A 99 -2.81 8.08 -0.12
C TYR A 99 -2.42 9.56 -0.09
N ILE A 100 -2.87 10.29 0.92
CA ILE A 100 -2.69 11.73 1.04
C ILE A 100 -1.96 12.06 2.34
N GLY A 101 -0.76 12.60 2.21
CA GLY A 101 0.06 13.12 3.30
C GLY A 101 -0.13 14.61 3.51
N TYR A 102 -0.38 15.00 4.75
CA TYR A 102 -0.52 16.40 5.17
C TYR A 102 0.45 16.71 6.31
N CYS A 103 1.27 17.73 6.13
CA CYS A 103 2.09 18.31 7.20
C CYS A 103 1.51 19.67 7.59
N GLN A 104 1.43 19.95 8.89
CA GLN A 104 1.09 21.29 9.35
C GLN A 104 2.12 22.30 8.84
N GLN A 105 1.66 23.41 8.26
CA GLN A 105 2.51 24.42 7.59
C GLN A 105 3.45 23.79 6.55
N GLY A 106 3.02 22.70 5.93
CA GLY A 106 3.66 22.13 4.75
C GLY A 106 3.36 22.97 3.51
N ASP A 107 4.32 22.99 2.61
CA ASP A 107 4.21 23.74 1.35
C ASP A 107 3.38 22.94 0.32
N VAL A 108 3.29 21.61 0.49
CA VAL A 108 2.57 20.70 -0.40
C VAL A 108 1.76 19.64 0.36
N LEU A 109 0.69 19.14 -0.26
CA LEU A 109 0.20 17.79 0.01
C LEU A 109 1.07 16.79 -0.73
N GLU A 110 1.43 15.72 -0.03
CA GLU A 110 2.08 14.56 -0.63
C GLU A 110 0.99 13.60 -1.08
N VAL A 111 1.00 13.18 -2.35
CA VAL A 111 -0.06 12.36 -2.91
C VAL A 111 0.55 11.13 -3.56
N ALA A 112 0.03 9.96 -3.24
CA ALA A 112 0.37 8.73 -3.96
C ALA A 112 -0.91 8.09 -4.48
N ALA A 113 -0.86 7.62 -5.72
CA ALA A 113 -1.96 7.04 -6.45
C ALA A 113 -1.54 5.71 -7.07
N GLN A 114 -2.39 4.70 -7.00
CA GLN A 114 -2.12 3.44 -7.69
C GLN A 114 -2.54 3.54 -9.16
N ASP A 115 -1.63 3.16 -10.04
CA ASP A 115 -1.85 2.93 -11.46
C ASP A 115 -1.73 1.43 -11.76
N SER A 116 -2.68 0.89 -12.50
CA SER A 116 -2.76 -0.55 -12.76
C SER A 116 -1.61 -1.08 -13.63
N GLN A 117 -0.95 -0.22 -14.40
CA GLN A 117 0.15 -0.56 -15.30
C GLN A 117 1.51 -0.05 -14.83
N GLN A 118 1.53 0.99 -14.01
CA GLN A 118 2.76 1.67 -13.60
C GLN A 118 3.04 1.57 -12.09
N GLY A 119 2.15 0.94 -11.32
CA GLY A 119 2.32 0.83 -9.88
C GLY A 119 2.03 2.16 -9.19
N THR A 120 2.75 2.47 -8.11
CA THR A 120 2.48 3.72 -7.37
C THR A 120 3.05 4.93 -8.11
N ILE A 121 2.21 5.94 -8.37
CA ILE A 121 2.60 7.25 -8.90
C ILE A 121 2.54 8.31 -7.81
N PHE A 122 3.60 9.10 -7.69
CA PHE A 122 3.75 10.14 -6.68
C PHE A 122 3.52 11.52 -7.27
N TYR A 123 2.78 12.35 -6.54
CA TYR A 123 2.49 13.74 -6.89
C TYR A 123 2.65 14.64 -5.67
N THR A 124 2.84 15.93 -5.94
CA THR A 124 2.69 16.99 -4.93
C THR A 124 1.64 17.99 -5.39
N LEU A 125 0.85 18.51 -4.46
CA LEU A 125 -0.08 19.62 -4.71
C LEU A 125 0.28 20.80 -3.80
N ASN A 126 0.64 21.94 -4.39
CA ASN A 126 0.97 23.15 -3.64
C ASN A 126 -0.22 23.62 -2.78
N GLN A 127 0.04 23.99 -1.53
CA GLN A 127 -0.96 24.47 -0.56
C GLN A 127 -0.99 25.99 -0.41
N THR A 128 0.00 26.71 -0.94
CA THR A 128 0.02 28.17 -0.92
C THR A 128 -1.09 28.74 -1.78
N ALA A 129 -1.69 29.84 -1.33
CA ALA A 129 -2.60 30.58 -2.19
C ALA A 129 -1.84 31.00 -3.46
N PRO A 130 -2.42 30.81 -4.66
CA PRO A 130 -1.75 31.22 -5.88
C PRO A 130 -1.61 32.75 -5.90
N GLU A 131 -0.50 33.25 -6.44
CA GLU A 131 -0.28 34.69 -6.63
C GLU A 131 -1.28 35.27 -7.65
N ASP A 132 -1.58 34.49 -8.68
CA ASP A 132 -2.64 34.77 -9.66
C ASP A 132 -3.94 34.05 -9.25
N PRO A 133 -5.03 34.77 -8.92
CA PRO A 133 -6.32 34.16 -8.60
C PRO A 133 -6.92 33.28 -9.70
N ALA A 134 -6.49 33.46 -10.97
CA ALA A 134 -6.91 32.63 -12.08
C ALA A 134 -6.09 31.33 -12.21
N ALA A 135 -4.96 31.21 -11.50
CA ALA A 135 -4.12 30.02 -11.56
C ALA A 135 -4.81 28.83 -10.88
N LYS A 136 -4.95 27.75 -11.64
CA LYS A 136 -5.56 26.51 -11.17
C LYS A 136 -4.54 25.66 -10.41
N PRO A 137 -4.91 25.01 -9.30
CA PRO A 137 -4.03 24.08 -8.60
C PRO A 137 -3.60 22.93 -9.52
N GLN A 138 -2.34 22.50 -9.38
CA GLN A 138 -1.73 21.47 -10.23
C GLN A 138 -1.12 20.35 -9.39
N PHE A 139 -1.51 19.11 -9.69
CA PHE A 139 -0.84 17.91 -9.20
C PHE A 139 0.41 17.66 -10.03
N LEU A 140 1.58 17.94 -9.45
CA LEU A 140 2.86 17.76 -10.12
C LEU A 140 3.39 16.35 -9.84
N ARG A 141 3.55 15.53 -10.88
CA ARG A 141 4.15 14.20 -10.78
C ARG A 141 5.63 14.33 -10.39
N ASP A 142 6.04 13.61 -9.35
CA ASP A 142 7.45 13.52 -8.97
C ASP A 142 8.25 12.77 -10.04
N ARG A 143 9.48 13.23 -10.28
CA ARG A 143 10.42 12.66 -11.28
C ARG A 143 11.68 12.10 -10.60
N GLY A 144 11.52 11.41 -9.47
CA GLY A 144 12.57 10.57 -8.88
C GLY A 144 12.92 10.88 -7.43
N GLN A 145 12.50 12.01 -6.86
CA GLN A 145 12.81 12.33 -5.45
C GLN A 145 12.10 11.35 -4.51
N CYS A 146 10.85 11.01 -4.79
CA CYS A 146 10.08 10.03 -4.02
C CYS A 146 10.64 8.62 -4.25
N LEU A 147 10.99 8.27 -5.49
CA LEU A 147 11.50 6.93 -5.85
C LEU A 147 12.80 6.57 -5.12
N THR A 148 13.60 7.56 -4.70
CA THR A 148 14.80 7.33 -3.88
C THR A 148 14.50 6.48 -2.62
N CYS A 149 13.31 6.64 -2.03
CA CYS A 149 12.86 5.82 -0.90
C CYS A 149 11.78 4.79 -1.28
N HIS A 150 10.98 5.11 -2.31
CA HIS A 150 9.80 4.35 -2.70
C HIS A 150 10.04 3.32 -3.83
N ALA A 151 11.26 3.20 -4.34
CA ALA A 151 11.69 2.12 -5.21
C ALA A 151 12.93 1.46 -4.62
N SER A 152 12.73 0.61 -3.61
CA SER A 152 13.82 -0.06 -2.90
C SER A 152 13.46 -1.50 -2.56
N SER A 153 14.39 -2.25 -1.97
CA SER A 153 14.11 -3.60 -1.47
C SER A 153 12.93 -3.65 -0.48
N ARG A 154 12.62 -2.53 0.17
CA ARG A 154 11.48 -2.37 1.10
C ARG A 154 10.12 -2.37 0.40
N THR A 155 10.11 -2.08 -0.90
CA THR A 155 8.94 -2.06 -1.78
C THR A 155 9.09 -3.11 -2.87
N GLN A 156 9.77 -4.23 -2.57
CA GLN A 156 10.02 -5.34 -3.50
C GLN A 156 10.76 -4.94 -4.79
N GLY A 157 11.46 -3.80 -4.79
CA GLY A 157 12.18 -3.29 -5.95
C GLY A 157 11.29 -2.56 -6.97
N VAL A 158 10.02 -2.30 -6.66
CA VAL A 158 9.08 -1.57 -7.51
C VAL A 158 8.68 -0.22 -6.90
N PRO A 159 8.19 0.75 -7.70
CA PRO A 159 7.56 1.97 -7.21
C PRO A 159 6.35 1.63 -6.33
N GLY A 160 6.53 1.81 -5.02
CA GLY A 160 5.64 1.26 -4.02
C GLY A 160 5.57 2.05 -2.74
N LEU A 161 4.71 1.61 -1.83
CA LEU A 161 4.46 2.25 -0.55
C LEU A 161 4.99 1.39 0.59
N LEU A 162 5.27 2.03 1.72
CA LEU A 162 5.80 1.37 2.89
C LEU A 162 5.34 2.06 4.17
N VAL A 163 5.00 1.25 5.17
CA VAL A 163 4.84 1.69 6.56
C VAL A 163 6.07 1.24 7.31
N ARG A 164 6.75 2.18 7.98
CA ARG A 164 7.96 1.90 8.75
C ARG A 164 7.73 2.16 10.23
N SER A 165 8.12 1.20 11.04
CA SER A 165 8.23 1.35 12.49
C SER A 165 9.70 1.56 12.86
N VAL A 166 9.98 2.61 13.64
CA VAL A 166 11.33 3.02 14.04
C VAL A 166 11.35 3.49 15.49
N TYR A 167 12.49 3.32 16.15
CA TYR A 167 12.76 4.07 17.38
C TYR A 167 13.02 5.53 17.02
N SER A 168 12.21 6.45 17.55
CA SER A 168 12.26 7.86 17.19
C SER A 168 12.53 8.72 18.43
N ASP A 169 13.47 9.66 18.33
CA ASP A 169 13.84 10.53 19.45
C ASP A 169 12.85 11.70 19.66
N GLN A 170 13.12 12.54 20.66
CA GLN A 170 12.29 13.72 20.96
C GLN A 170 12.18 14.73 19.81
N GLY A 171 13.13 14.73 18.87
CA GLY A 171 13.08 15.54 17.66
C GLY A 171 12.39 14.86 16.48
N GLY A 172 11.86 13.65 16.67
CA GLY A 172 11.28 12.82 15.62
C GLY A 172 12.31 12.12 14.74
N HIS A 173 13.61 12.12 15.09
CA HIS A 173 14.63 11.52 14.25
C HIS A 173 14.69 10.00 14.48
N PRO A 174 14.63 9.18 13.40
CA PRO A 174 14.85 7.75 13.52
C PRO A 174 16.26 7.42 14.05
N LEU A 175 16.33 6.60 15.09
CA LEU A 175 17.57 6.08 15.65
C LEU A 175 17.95 4.79 14.93
N LEU A 176 18.45 4.94 13.70
CA LEU A 176 18.65 3.85 12.74
C LEU A 176 19.55 2.70 13.24
N GLY A 177 20.47 2.99 14.16
CA GLY A 177 21.35 1.99 14.78
C GLY A 177 20.64 0.96 15.66
N SER A 178 19.39 1.23 16.05
CA SER A 178 18.54 0.34 16.87
C SER A 178 17.49 -0.41 16.05
N GLY A 179 17.68 -0.46 14.74
CA GLY A 179 16.81 -1.16 13.82
C GLY A 179 15.67 -0.32 13.24
N THR A 180 15.13 -0.85 12.15
CA THR A 180 13.95 -0.32 11.45
C THR A 180 13.15 -1.50 10.93
N PHE A 181 11.84 -1.43 11.09
CA PHE A 181 10.94 -2.50 10.68
C PHE A 181 10.04 -2.00 9.55
N ASN A 182 9.92 -2.78 8.48
CA ASN A 182 8.84 -2.60 7.52
C ASN A 182 7.63 -3.34 8.08
N THR A 183 6.55 -2.62 8.33
CA THR A 183 5.38 -3.20 8.99
C THR A 183 4.35 -3.66 7.97
N ASP A 184 3.84 -4.86 8.17
CA ASP A 184 2.76 -5.49 7.42
C ASP A 184 1.90 -6.38 8.34
N HIS A 185 0.99 -7.18 7.78
CA HIS A 185 0.14 -8.06 8.57
C HIS A 185 0.88 -9.18 9.35
N SER A 186 2.10 -9.52 8.96
CA SER A 186 2.89 -10.64 9.52
C SER A 186 3.82 -10.16 10.64
N SER A 187 3.99 -8.85 10.74
CA SER A 187 4.90 -8.22 11.69
C SER A 187 4.45 -8.47 13.14
N ASP A 188 5.38 -8.87 14.01
CA ASP A 188 5.10 -9.00 15.44
C ASP A 188 4.53 -7.69 16.00
N PHE A 189 3.46 -7.77 16.79
CA PHE A 189 2.79 -6.60 17.36
C PHE A 189 3.78 -5.67 18.14
N PHE A 190 4.76 -6.26 18.84
CA PHE A 190 5.77 -5.52 19.62
C PHE A 190 6.77 -4.69 18.81
N LYS A 191 6.86 -4.94 17.49
CA LYS A 191 7.70 -4.19 16.56
C LYS A 191 6.92 -3.10 15.82
N ARG A 192 5.59 -3.01 15.98
CA ARG A 192 4.75 -2.09 15.20
C ARG A 192 4.75 -0.66 15.75
N TRP A 193 4.54 0.29 14.83
CA TRP A 193 4.15 1.69 15.05
C TRP A 193 5.13 2.60 15.80
N GLY A 194 6.41 2.25 15.91
CA GLY A 194 7.41 3.17 16.44
C GLY A 194 7.53 4.40 15.53
N GLY A 195 7.44 5.60 16.12
CA GLY A 195 7.38 6.84 15.34
C GLY A 195 5.97 7.26 14.90
N TRP A 196 4.94 6.53 15.34
CA TRP A 196 3.53 6.83 15.05
C TRP A 196 2.76 7.09 16.35
N TYR A 197 1.74 7.93 16.26
CA TYR A 197 0.67 7.95 17.26
C TYR A 197 -0.36 6.89 16.91
N VAL A 198 -0.97 6.28 17.92
CA VAL A 198 -1.91 5.16 17.77
C VAL A 198 -3.04 5.35 18.77
N THR A 199 -4.28 5.33 18.29
CA THR A 199 -5.48 5.31 19.13
C THR A 199 -6.26 4.02 18.94
N GLY A 200 -6.58 3.35 20.03
CA GLY A 200 -7.32 2.09 20.03
C GLY A 200 -7.04 1.24 21.25
N GLN A 201 -7.76 0.13 21.36
CA GLN A 201 -7.57 -0.89 22.39
C GLN A 201 -6.99 -2.16 21.75
N HIS A 202 -6.09 -2.82 22.46
CA HIS A 202 -5.40 -4.04 22.00
C HIS A 202 -5.00 -4.97 23.18
N GLY A 203 -5.68 -4.81 24.32
CA GLY A 203 -5.51 -5.65 25.51
C GLY A 203 -4.09 -5.66 26.05
N ALA A 204 -3.55 -6.86 26.28
CA ALA A 204 -2.21 -7.09 26.83
C ALA A 204 -1.08 -7.08 25.76
N MET A 205 -1.42 -7.07 24.47
CA MET A 205 -0.41 -6.91 23.41
C MET A 205 0.24 -5.54 23.55
N ARG A 206 1.51 -5.40 23.15
CA ARG A 206 2.25 -4.12 23.23
C ARG A 206 2.91 -3.80 21.91
N HIS A 207 3.04 -2.51 21.62
CA HIS A 207 3.64 -1.97 20.39
C HIS A 207 4.58 -0.81 20.75
N MET A 208 5.18 -0.16 19.74
CA MET A 208 6.13 0.94 19.91
C MET A 208 5.50 2.33 19.72
N GLY A 209 4.25 2.41 19.25
CA GLY A 209 3.51 3.66 19.07
C GLY A 209 3.31 4.46 20.36
N ASN A 210 3.07 5.77 20.20
CA ASN A 210 2.87 6.77 21.26
C ASN A 210 4.10 7.05 22.16
N VAL A 211 5.23 6.36 21.97
CA VAL A 211 6.40 6.46 22.86
C VAL A 211 7.60 7.07 22.14
N ILE A 212 8.33 7.92 22.87
CA ILE A 212 9.58 8.53 22.41
C ILE A 212 10.78 7.75 22.95
N ALA A 213 11.70 7.38 22.08
CA ALA A 213 12.93 6.66 22.43
C ALA A 213 14.01 7.61 22.97
N LYS A 214 14.80 7.13 23.93
CA LYS A 214 15.97 7.84 24.46
C LYS A 214 17.22 7.42 23.69
N ARG A 215 18.03 8.39 23.25
CA ARG A 215 19.23 8.13 22.42
C ARG A 215 20.23 7.17 23.08
N GLN A 216 20.38 7.20 24.40
CA GLN A 216 21.33 6.37 25.14
C GLN A 216 20.90 4.90 25.23
N ALA A 217 19.59 4.63 25.17
CA ALA A 217 19.03 3.28 25.22
C ALA A 217 17.74 3.22 24.38
N PRO A 218 17.84 3.25 23.04
CA PRO A 218 16.68 3.45 22.18
C PRO A 218 15.66 2.32 22.27
N GLU A 219 16.11 1.09 22.51
CA GLU A 219 15.25 -0.10 22.58
C GLU A 219 14.49 -0.23 23.92
N ALA A 220 14.97 0.46 24.96
CA ALA A 220 14.39 0.47 26.29
C ALA A 220 13.22 1.47 26.42
N ILE A 221 12.28 1.43 25.47
CA ILE A 221 11.05 2.23 25.51
C ILE A 221 10.04 1.65 26.52
N ASP A 222 9.33 2.54 27.20
CA ASP A 222 8.19 2.17 28.04
C ASP A 222 6.93 1.99 27.18
N ARG A 223 6.66 0.74 26.78
CA ARG A 223 5.51 0.40 25.94
C ARG A 223 4.18 0.47 26.69
N GLU A 224 4.19 0.42 28.02
CA GLU A 224 2.96 0.55 28.82
C GLU A 224 2.42 1.97 28.72
N ALA A 225 3.30 2.97 28.76
CA ALA A 225 2.92 4.38 28.62
C ALA A 225 2.20 4.70 27.29
N GLY A 226 2.43 3.90 26.25
CA GLY A 226 1.84 4.08 24.93
C GLY A 226 0.62 3.20 24.63
N ALA A 227 0.25 2.29 25.54
CA ALA A 227 -0.73 1.23 25.28
C ALA A 227 -2.17 1.67 25.53
N ASN A 228 -3.11 1.13 24.75
CA ASN A 228 -4.57 1.31 24.91
C ASN A 228 -5.03 2.79 25.02
N ILE A 229 -4.30 3.71 24.37
CA ILE A 229 -4.65 5.12 24.35
C ILE A 229 -5.84 5.32 23.40
N THR A 230 -6.91 5.95 23.87
CA THR A 230 -8.09 6.23 23.02
C THR A 230 -8.25 7.71 22.69
N ASP A 231 -7.49 8.58 23.36
CA ASP A 231 -7.48 10.03 23.15
C ASP A 231 -6.04 10.55 23.12
N LEU A 232 -5.66 11.20 22.02
CA LEU A 232 -4.33 11.79 21.83
C LEU A 232 -4.21 13.21 22.38
N SER A 233 -5.32 13.86 22.73
CA SER A 233 -5.32 15.25 23.18
C SER A 233 -4.37 15.56 24.36
N PRO A 234 -4.08 14.61 25.30
CA PRO A 234 -3.08 14.84 26.35
C PRO A 234 -1.62 14.77 25.88
N ILE A 235 -1.37 14.22 24.68
CA ILE A 235 -0.03 13.91 24.16
C ILE A 235 0.38 14.87 23.05
N VAL A 236 -0.57 15.25 22.19
CA VAL A 236 -0.35 16.12 21.03
C VAL A 236 -1.60 16.92 20.71
N SER A 237 -1.41 18.15 20.20
CA SER A 237 -2.54 18.96 19.74
C SER A 237 -3.17 18.34 18.50
N VAL A 238 -4.44 17.93 18.64
CA VAL A 238 -5.20 17.27 17.56
C VAL A 238 -6.08 18.22 16.75
N THR A 239 -6.32 19.44 17.24
CA THR A 239 -7.14 20.47 16.58
C THR A 239 -6.74 20.78 15.13
N PRO A 240 -5.45 20.75 14.74
CA PRO A 240 -5.05 21.03 13.36
C PRO A 240 -5.46 19.95 12.34
N TYR A 241 -5.91 18.77 12.78
CA TYR A 241 -6.24 17.63 11.93
C TYR A 241 -7.75 17.48 11.71
N LEU A 242 -8.15 16.63 10.76
CA LEU A 242 -9.57 16.44 10.43
C LEU A 242 -10.32 15.59 11.46
N THR A 243 -9.61 14.69 12.13
CA THR A 243 -10.13 13.93 13.26
C THR A 243 -9.12 13.97 14.41
N PRO A 244 -9.55 13.70 15.66
CA PRO A 244 -8.62 13.61 16.78
C PRO A 244 -7.91 12.26 16.90
N HIS A 245 -8.07 11.37 15.91
CA HIS A 245 -7.66 9.97 16.00
C HIS A 245 -6.46 9.64 15.11
N SER A 246 -5.76 8.57 15.48
CA SER A 246 -4.77 7.88 14.64
C SER A 246 -5.05 6.39 14.75
N ASP A 247 -6.06 5.94 14.02
CA ASP A 247 -6.79 4.73 14.34
C ASP A 247 -5.95 3.45 14.16
N LEU A 248 -5.93 2.62 15.19
CA LEU A 248 -5.17 1.37 15.23
C LEU A 248 -5.60 0.38 14.14
N VAL A 249 -6.90 0.23 13.89
CA VAL A 249 -7.43 -0.65 12.84
C VAL A 249 -7.11 -0.07 11.46
N ALA A 250 -7.18 1.25 11.30
CA ALA A 250 -6.76 1.92 10.07
C ALA A 250 -5.27 1.66 9.77
N LEU A 251 -4.38 1.72 10.77
CA LEU A 251 -2.98 1.36 10.61
C LEU A 251 -2.79 -0.10 10.17
N MET A 252 -3.47 -1.05 10.81
CA MET A 252 -3.39 -2.47 10.43
C MET A 252 -3.82 -2.71 8.97
N VAL A 253 -4.92 -2.08 8.54
CA VAL A 253 -5.40 -2.19 7.16
C VAL A 253 -4.43 -1.51 6.19
N LEU A 254 -3.93 -0.31 6.51
CA LEU A 254 -2.95 0.42 5.70
C LEU A 254 -1.70 -0.43 5.45
N GLU A 255 -1.17 -1.05 6.51
CA GLU A 255 0.01 -1.92 6.46
C GLU A 255 -0.17 -3.10 5.51
N HIS A 256 -1.33 -3.76 5.58
CA HIS A 256 -1.65 -4.82 4.63
C HIS A 256 -1.74 -4.26 3.20
N GLN A 257 -2.49 -3.16 3.03
CA GLN A 257 -2.82 -2.55 1.74
C GLN A 257 -1.57 -2.15 0.96
N VAL A 258 -0.62 -1.45 1.59
CA VAL A 258 0.58 -0.94 0.89
C VAL A 258 1.46 -2.07 0.34
N GLN A 259 1.66 -3.14 1.11
CA GLN A 259 2.45 -4.29 0.66
C GLN A 259 1.72 -5.11 -0.40
N MET A 260 0.39 -5.23 -0.31
CA MET A 260 -0.40 -5.90 -1.34
C MET A 260 -0.28 -5.18 -2.69
N HIS A 261 -0.32 -3.84 -2.71
CA HIS A 261 -0.09 -3.05 -3.93
C HIS A 261 1.31 -3.25 -4.50
N ASN A 262 2.32 -3.34 -3.65
CA ASN A 262 3.67 -3.63 -4.12
C ASN A 262 3.77 -5.03 -4.75
N HIS A 263 3.12 -6.04 -4.17
CA HIS A 263 3.06 -7.39 -4.74
C HIS A 263 2.33 -7.42 -6.08
N LEU A 264 1.20 -6.71 -6.22
CA LEU A 264 0.48 -6.57 -7.49
C LEU A 264 1.35 -5.91 -8.56
N THR A 265 2.04 -4.83 -8.20
CA THR A 265 2.96 -4.10 -9.08
C THR A 265 4.12 -5.00 -9.51
N LEU A 266 4.74 -5.74 -8.57
CA LEU A 266 5.81 -6.68 -8.87
C LEU A 266 5.37 -7.74 -9.87
N VAL A 267 4.21 -8.37 -9.66
CA VAL A 267 3.67 -9.38 -10.59
C VAL A 267 3.43 -8.78 -11.97
N ASN A 268 2.88 -7.56 -12.06
CA ASN A 268 2.69 -6.86 -13.33
C ASN A 268 4.03 -6.65 -14.06
N PHE A 269 5.02 -6.07 -13.35
CA PHE A 269 6.30 -5.68 -13.94
C PHE A 269 7.12 -6.89 -14.37
N GLU A 270 7.23 -7.91 -13.51
CA GLU A 270 7.99 -9.12 -13.82
C GLU A 270 7.37 -9.90 -14.97
N THR A 271 6.04 -9.98 -15.04
CA THR A 271 5.37 -10.66 -16.14
C THR A 271 5.61 -9.95 -17.46
N ARG A 272 5.42 -8.62 -17.52
CA ARG A 272 5.68 -7.85 -18.74
C ARG A 272 7.15 -7.94 -19.17
N SER A 273 8.07 -7.84 -18.22
CA SER A 273 9.51 -7.90 -18.49
C SER A 273 9.93 -9.30 -18.95
N ALA A 274 9.39 -10.36 -18.34
CA ALA A 274 9.62 -11.74 -18.77
C ALA A 274 9.11 -11.99 -20.20
N LEU A 275 7.88 -11.58 -20.50
CA LEU A 275 7.30 -11.70 -21.84
C LEU A 275 8.08 -10.87 -22.88
N HIS A 276 8.53 -9.67 -22.52
CA HIS A 276 9.34 -8.84 -23.39
C HIS A 276 10.69 -9.49 -23.72
N HIS A 277 11.37 -10.04 -22.72
CA HIS A 277 12.62 -10.77 -22.93
C HIS A 277 12.40 -12.02 -23.79
N ASP A 278 11.31 -12.76 -23.57
CA ASP A 278 10.98 -13.94 -24.38
C ASP A 278 10.74 -13.57 -25.84
N GLN A 279 10.04 -12.47 -26.11
CA GLN A 279 9.82 -11.97 -27.47
C GLN A 279 11.15 -11.61 -28.18
N ILE A 280 12.08 -10.98 -27.47
CA ILE A 280 13.42 -10.67 -28.00
C ILE A 280 14.17 -11.96 -28.32
N MET A 281 14.14 -12.94 -27.41
CA MET A 281 14.81 -14.23 -27.58
C MET A 281 14.18 -15.06 -28.69
N ASN A 282 12.86 -15.06 -28.81
CA ASN A 282 12.15 -15.74 -29.88
C ASN A 282 12.56 -15.20 -31.25
N LYS A 283 12.67 -13.87 -31.37
CA LYS A 283 13.19 -13.24 -32.59
C LYS A 283 14.64 -13.63 -32.88
N ALA A 284 15.50 -13.64 -31.87
CA ALA A 284 16.92 -13.98 -32.03
C ALA A 284 17.15 -15.47 -32.38
N LEU A 285 16.25 -16.35 -31.96
CA LEU A 285 16.32 -17.80 -32.17
C LEU A 285 15.34 -18.31 -33.23
N GLU A 286 14.71 -17.41 -34.00
CA GLU A 286 13.74 -17.73 -35.06
C GLU A 286 12.58 -18.64 -34.58
N ARG A 287 12.12 -18.43 -33.35
CA ARG A 287 10.97 -19.14 -32.76
C ARG A 287 9.65 -18.41 -33.07
N PRO A 288 8.50 -19.11 -33.00
CA PRO A 288 7.18 -18.46 -33.07
C PRO A 288 7.05 -17.32 -32.05
N ALA A 289 6.36 -16.24 -32.42
CA ALA A 289 6.22 -15.05 -31.57
C ALA A 289 5.42 -15.30 -30.28
N ASP A 290 4.54 -16.30 -30.31
CA ASP A 290 3.70 -16.78 -29.21
C ASP A 290 4.35 -17.91 -28.39
N PHE A 291 5.57 -18.32 -28.74
CA PHE A 291 6.31 -19.31 -27.96
C PHE A 291 6.62 -18.74 -26.57
N GLU A 292 6.12 -19.39 -25.51
CA GLU A 292 6.49 -19.09 -24.14
C GLU A 292 7.53 -20.09 -23.65
N SER A 293 8.69 -19.61 -23.21
CA SER A 293 9.75 -20.47 -22.68
C SER A 293 9.43 -20.93 -21.25
N GLU A 294 9.91 -22.12 -20.89
CA GLU A 294 9.80 -22.63 -19.51
C GLU A 294 10.45 -21.69 -18.47
N LEU A 295 11.44 -20.89 -18.90
CA LEU A 295 12.06 -19.88 -18.04
C LEU A 295 11.10 -18.74 -17.74
N THR A 296 10.40 -18.23 -18.76
CA THR A 296 9.35 -17.20 -18.63
C THR A 296 8.25 -17.67 -17.68
N GLY A 297 7.71 -18.88 -17.91
CA GLY A 297 6.69 -19.47 -17.05
C GLY A 297 7.13 -19.59 -15.58
N ARG A 298 8.36 -20.04 -15.33
CA ARG A 298 8.91 -20.12 -13.96
C ARG A 298 9.09 -18.75 -13.30
N ARG A 299 9.52 -17.73 -14.04
CA ARG A 299 9.64 -16.35 -13.52
C ARG A 299 8.28 -15.82 -13.08
N ILE A 300 7.25 -15.99 -13.92
CA ILE A 300 5.88 -15.56 -13.63
C ILE A 300 5.35 -16.32 -12.40
N GLN A 301 5.47 -17.65 -12.37
CA GLN A 301 4.98 -18.45 -11.25
C GLN A 301 5.62 -18.04 -9.91
N GLY A 302 6.92 -17.73 -9.91
CA GLY A 302 7.64 -17.33 -8.69
C GLY A 302 7.12 -16.05 -8.05
N VAL A 303 6.65 -15.07 -8.84
CA VAL A 303 6.02 -13.85 -8.30
C VAL A 303 4.54 -14.04 -7.99
N VAL A 304 3.84 -14.88 -8.75
CA VAL A 304 2.46 -15.28 -8.48
C VAL A 304 2.34 -15.99 -7.13
N ASP A 305 3.25 -16.91 -6.81
CA ASP A 305 3.24 -17.62 -5.52
C ASP A 305 3.40 -16.66 -4.34
N LYS A 306 4.28 -15.65 -4.47
CA LYS A 306 4.46 -14.60 -3.45
C LYS A 306 3.19 -13.77 -3.28
N LEU A 307 2.56 -13.35 -4.39
CA LEU A 307 1.32 -12.60 -4.37
C LEU A 307 0.19 -13.40 -3.70
N VAL A 308 0.01 -14.67 -4.04
CA VAL A 308 -1.07 -15.49 -3.46
C VAL A 308 -0.86 -15.75 -1.96
N ARG A 309 0.39 -16.03 -1.54
CA ARG A 309 0.72 -16.15 -0.11
C ARG A 309 0.34 -14.89 0.67
N TYR A 310 0.73 -13.72 0.16
CA TYR A 310 0.41 -12.45 0.80
C TYR A 310 -1.10 -12.12 0.71
N MET A 311 -1.73 -12.38 -0.43
CA MET A 311 -3.16 -12.17 -0.62
C MET A 311 -4.01 -12.98 0.36
N LEU A 312 -3.58 -14.21 0.69
CA LEU A 312 -4.28 -15.10 1.61
C LEU A 312 -3.80 -15.00 3.07
N PHE A 313 -3.14 -13.89 3.46
CA PHE A 313 -2.73 -13.63 4.84
C PHE A 313 -1.83 -14.71 5.45
N SER A 314 -0.98 -15.34 4.62
CA SER A 314 0.01 -16.28 5.13
C SER A 314 0.94 -15.59 6.11
N GLN A 315 1.21 -16.24 7.25
CA GLN A 315 2.01 -15.71 8.37
C GLN A 315 1.43 -14.46 9.05
N GLU A 316 0.12 -14.19 8.90
CA GLU A 316 -0.54 -13.13 9.67
C GLU A 316 -0.30 -13.32 11.18
N PHE A 317 -0.01 -12.21 11.86
CA PHE A 317 0.12 -12.21 13.31
C PHE A 317 -1.23 -12.52 13.97
N ALA A 318 -1.29 -13.62 14.73
CA ALA A 318 -2.48 -14.00 15.49
C ALA A 318 -2.70 -13.03 16.67
N LEU A 319 -3.86 -12.37 16.70
CA LEU A 319 -4.22 -11.45 17.78
C LEU A 319 -4.44 -12.24 19.08
N ALA A 320 -3.68 -11.89 20.12
CA ALA A 320 -3.79 -12.51 21.44
C ALA A 320 -4.89 -11.86 22.31
N ALA A 321 -5.47 -10.76 21.85
CA ALA A 321 -6.60 -10.08 22.47
C ALA A 321 -7.39 -9.29 21.42
N PRO A 322 -8.68 -9.00 21.66
CA PRO A 322 -9.47 -8.18 20.77
C PRO A 322 -8.85 -6.80 20.55
N VAL A 323 -9.01 -6.30 19.33
CA VAL A 323 -8.55 -4.99 18.89
C VAL A 323 -9.74 -4.12 18.52
N ALA A 324 -9.69 -2.85 18.91
CA ALA A 324 -10.72 -1.87 18.56
C ALA A 324 -10.12 -0.51 18.20
N GLY A 325 -10.60 0.08 17.10
CA GLY A 325 -10.28 1.45 16.69
C GLY A 325 -11.10 2.50 17.45
N THR A 326 -10.90 3.77 17.11
CA THR A 326 -11.55 4.94 17.72
C THR A 326 -12.20 5.89 16.71
N SER A 327 -11.93 5.80 15.40
CA SER A 327 -12.33 6.82 14.40
C SER A 327 -13.62 6.50 13.64
N GLY A 328 -14.26 5.36 13.89
CA GLY A 328 -15.37 4.83 13.07
C GLY A 328 -14.91 4.13 11.78
N PHE A 329 -13.60 4.11 11.50
CA PHE A 329 -13.01 3.48 10.32
C PHE A 329 -13.47 2.03 10.13
N THR A 330 -13.54 1.22 11.19
CA THR A 330 -13.98 -0.18 11.12
C THR A 330 -15.34 -0.35 10.44
N ALA A 331 -16.31 0.50 10.80
CA ALA A 331 -17.66 0.44 10.24
C ALA A 331 -17.71 0.98 8.81
N GLU A 332 -17.06 2.11 8.55
CA GLU A 332 -17.00 2.72 7.23
C GLU A 332 -16.31 1.79 6.22
N PHE A 333 -15.14 1.25 6.58
CA PHE A 333 -14.37 0.32 5.75
C PHE A 333 -15.17 -0.95 5.44
N SER A 334 -15.78 -1.58 6.44
CA SER A 334 -16.55 -2.82 6.24
C SER A 334 -17.80 -2.60 5.37
N ASN A 335 -18.38 -1.40 5.36
CA ASN A 335 -19.58 -1.08 4.58
C ASN A 335 -19.31 -0.78 3.10
N THR A 336 -18.05 -0.84 2.66
CA THR A 336 -17.68 -0.62 1.25
C THR A 336 -17.45 -1.93 0.49
N GLY A 337 -17.41 -1.82 -0.84
CA GLY A 337 -17.04 -2.93 -1.72
C GLY A 337 -18.13 -3.99 -1.94
N PRO A 338 -17.82 -5.03 -2.72
CA PRO A 338 -18.77 -6.09 -3.04
C PRO A 338 -19.18 -6.90 -1.81
N ARG A 339 -20.45 -7.33 -1.80
CA ARG A 339 -21.01 -8.32 -0.88
C ARG A 339 -21.62 -9.45 -1.70
N ASP A 340 -21.47 -10.67 -1.19
CA ASP A 340 -22.09 -11.84 -1.81
C ASP A 340 -23.61 -11.88 -1.54
N SER A 341 -24.30 -12.89 -2.10
CA SER A 341 -25.75 -13.08 -1.91
C SER A 341 -26.19 -13.29 -0.46
N ARG A 342 -25.25 -13.61 0.46
CA ARG A 342 -25.48 -13.75 1.90
C ARG A 342 -25.03 -12.54 2.70
N GLY A 343 -24.63 -11.46 2.01
CA GLY A 343 -24.19 -10.22 2.64
C GLY A 343 -22.79 -10.29 3.24
N ARG A 344 -21.95 -11.28 2.92
CA ARG A 344 -20.55 -11.40 3.38
C ARG A 344 -19.62 -10.61 2.45
N SER A 345 -18.55 -10.03 2.99
CA SER A 345 -17.54 -9.30 2.21
C SER A 345 -16.12 -9.68 2.62
N LEU A 346 -15.17 -9.65 1.69
CA LEU A 346 -13.73 -9.70 2.01
C LEU A 346 -13.25 -8.50 2.84
N ARG A 347 -14.08 -7.47 3.02
CA ARG A 347 -13.83 -6.36 3.94
C ARG A 347 -14.36 -6.57 5.35
N ASP A 348 -15.13 -7.62 5.60
CA ASP A 348 -15.63 -7.88 6.95
C ASP A 348 -14.43 -8.16 7.87
N LEU A 349 -14.29 -7.36 8.92
CA LEU A 349 -13.19 -7.45 9.90
C LEU A 349 -13.56 -8.43 11.04
N ASP A 350 -12.56 -9.16 11.54
CA ASP A 350 -12.70 -10.04 12.72
C ASP A 350 -12.30 -9.28 13.99
N LEU A 351 -11.05 -8.80 14.03
CA LEU A 351 -10.43 -8.04 15.13
C LEU A 351 -10.45 -8.75 16.50
N GLN A 352 -10.83 -10.02 16.57
CA GLN A 352 -10.78 -10.81 17.80
C GLN A 352 -9.51 -11.66 17.85
N THR A 353 -9.22 -12.34 16.75
CA THR A 353 -8.13 -13.30 16.60
C THR A 353 -7.25 -13.03 15.38
N ARG A 354 -7.78 -12.28 14.39
CA ARG A 354 -7.09 -11.86 13.16
C ARG A 354 -7.67 -10.56 12.62
N MET A 355 -7.11 -10.02 11.54
CA MET A 355 -7.55 -8.75 10.97
C MET A 355 -8.89 -8.90 10.22
N PHE A 356 -8.91 -9.76 9.20
CA PHE A 356 -10.09 -9.97 8.35
C PHE A 356 -10.83 -11.25 8.72
N LYS A 357 -12.16 -11.21 8.67
CA LYS A 357 -13.01 -12.38 8.90
C LYS A 357 -12.80 -13.44 7.84
N TYR A 358 -12.53 -13.05 6.60
CA TYR A 358 -12.17 -13.96 5.51
C TYR A 358 -10.76 -13.60 5.04
N PRO A 359 -9.72 -14.40 5.35
CA PRO A 359 -8.31 -14.09 5.07
C PRO A 359 -7.98 -14.18 3.56
N CYS A 360 -8.53 -13.24 2.79
CA CYS A 360 -8.25 -13.00 1.39
C CYS A 360 -8.36 -11.48 1.15
N SER A 361 -7.32 -10.88 0.59
CA SER A 361 -7.23 -9.43 0.44
C SER A 361 -8.37 -8.89 -0.42
N TYR A 362 -9.08 -7.88 0.10
CA TYR A 362 -10.10 -7.14 -0.64
C TYR A 362 -9.55 -6.42 -1.88
N LEU A 363 -8.23 -6.23 -1.98
CA LEU A 363 -7.59 -5.65 -3.16
C LEU A 363 -7.59 -6.57 -4.39
N ILE A 364 -8.11 -7.80 -4.27
CA ILE A 364 -8.48 -8.60 -5.45
C ILE A 364 -9.52 -7.90 -6.34
N TYR A 365 -10.28 -6.94 -5.80
CA TYR A 365 -11.22 -6.12 -6.58
C TYR A 365 -10.59 -4.83 -7.16
N SER A 366 -9.31 -4.57 -6.90
CA SER A 366 -8.65 -3.34 -7.36
C SER A 366 -8.38 -3.37 -8.87
N ASP A 367 -8.30 -2.18 -9.49
CA ASP A 367 -7.88 -2.04 -10.89
C ASP A 367 -6.50 -2.66 -11.16
N SER A 368 -5.60 -2.59 -10.17
CA SER A 368 -4.27 -3.21 -10.23
C SER A 368 -4.34 -4.73 -10.38
N PHE A 369 -5.31 -5.40 -9.73
CA PHE A 369 -5.54 -6.84 -9.92
C PHE A 369 -6.28 -7.13 -11.22
N THR A 370 -7.35 -6.38 -11.51
CA THR A 370 -8.21 -6.67 -12.66
C THR A 370 -7.48 -6.54 -13.99
N GLN A 371 -6.47 -5.65 -14.06
CA GLN A 371 -5.66 -5.39 -15.25
C GLN A 371 -4.26 -6.01 -15.20
N LEU A 372 -4.03 -6.99 -14.32
CA LEU A 372 -2.81 -7.81 -14.40
C LEU A 372 -2.68 -8.43 -15.80
N PRO A 373 -1.44 -8.63 -16.30
CA PRO A 373 -1.21 -9.35 -17.55
C PRO A 373 -1.94 -10.71 -17.55
N PRO A 374 -2.60 -11.12 -18.66
CA PRO A 374 -3.47 -12.28 -18.67
C PRO A 374 -2.84 -13.58 -18.14
N GLN A 375 -1.56 -13.82 -18.48
CA GLN A 375 -0.79 -14.98 -18.02
C GLN A 375 -0.69 -15.02 -16.50
N ALA A 376 -0.31 -13.90 -15.88
CA ALA A 376 -0.22 -13.79 -14.43
C ALA A 376 -1.59 -13.86 -13.77
N LYS A 377 -2.59 -13.18 -14.33
CA LYS A 377 -3.95 -13.18 -13.78
C LYS A 377 -4.54 -14.59 -13.75
N SER A 378 -4.39 -15.36 -14.83
CA SER A 378 -4.82 -16.77 -14.87
C SER A 378 -4.09 -17.58 -13.81
N ALA A 379 -2.76 -17.49 -13.76
CA ALA A 379 -1.95 -18.24 -12.79
C ALA A 379 -2.33 -17.93 -11.33
N VAL A 380 -2.63 -16.66 -11.01
CA VAL A 380 -3.11 -16.27 -9.67
C VAL A 380 -4.47 -16.91 -9.39
N LEU A 381 -5.43 -16.81 -10.30
CA LEU A 381 -6.77 -17.39 -10.12
C LEU A 381 -6.72 -18.92 -10.01
N ASP A 382 -5.87 -19.59 -10.79
CA ASP A 382 -5.67 -21.03 -10.74
C ASP A 382 -5.09 -21.48 -9.41
N LYS A 383 -4.06 -20.77 -8.92
CA LYS A 383 -3.45 -21.04 -7.63
C LYS A 383 -4.43 -20.77 -6.48
N LEU A 384 -5.16 -19.67 -6.51
CA LEU A 384 -6.22 -19.38 -5.53
C LEU A 384 -7.27 -20.50 -5.53
N ARG A 385 -7.74 -20.95 -6.69
CA ARG A 385 -8.69 -22.07 -6.78
C ARG A 385 -8.09 -23.35 -6.22
N ALA A 386 -6.83 -23.66 -6.49
CA ALA A 386 -6.15 -24.84 -5.94
C ALA A 386 -6.09 -24.78 -4.40
N VAL A 387 -5.73 -23.64 -3.82
CA VAL A 387 -5.73 -23.44 -2.36
C VAL A 387 -7.15 -23.53 -1.81
N LEU A 388 -8.11 -22.76 -2.32
CA LEU A 388 -9.46 -22.71 -1.77
C LEU A 388 -10.27 -24.01 -1.96
N SER A 389 -9.91 -24.84 -2.94
CA SER A 389 -10.48 -26.21 -3.09
C SER A 389 -9.80 -27.26 -2.21
N GLY A 390 -8.70 -26.92 -1.53
CA GLY A 390 -7.92 -27.87 -0.74
C GLY A 390 -7.03 -28.81 -1.55
N ARG A 391 -6.91 -28.59 -2.88
CA ARG A 391 -5.94 -29.31 -3.74
C ARG A 391 -4.51 -28.93 -3.40
N ASP A 392 -4.28 -27.67 -3.06
CA ASP A 392 -3.02 -27.18 -2.52
C ASP A 392 -3.06 -27.15 -1.00
N GLN A 393 -2.25 -28.02 -0.39
CA GLN A 393 -2.09 -28.19 1.05
C GLN A 393 -0.70 -27.75 1.53
N SER A 394 -0.02 -26.89 0.76
CA SER A 394 1.31 -26.40 1.13
C SER A 394 1.28 -25.74 2.52
N PRO A 395 2.36 -25.87 3.33
CA PRO A 395 2.39 -25.43 4.73
C PRO A 395 1.99 -23.97 4.94
N GLU A 396 2.30 -23.09 3.98
CA GLU A 396 1.97 -21.67 4.01
C GLU A 396 0.46 -21.35 4.05
N PHE A 397 -0.41 -22.32 3.77
CA PHE A 397 -1.88 -22.14 3.75
C PHE A 397 -2.60 -22.91 4.86
N VAL A 398 -1.86 -23.56 5.77
CA VAL A 398 -2.45 -24.38 6.86
C VAL A 398 -3.28 -23.55 7.84
N HIS A 399 -3.04 -22.24 7.93
CA HIS A 399 -3.85 -21.32 8.74
C HIS A 399 -5.29 -21.15 8.22
N LEU A 400 -5.55 -21.48 6.94
CA LEU A 400 -6.89 -21.43 6.36
C LEU A 400 -7.68 -22.70 6.71
N SER A 401 -8.68 -22.54 7.59
CA SER A 401 -9.60 -23.63 7.92
C SER A 401 -10.43 -24.06 6.69
N PRO A 402 -11.03 -25.26 6.69
CA PRO A 402 -11.96 -25.66 5.63
C PRO A 402 -13.15 -24.70 5.46
N GLU A 403 -13.60 -24.07 6.55
CA GLU A 403 -14.66 -23.06 6.52
C GLU A 403 -14.19 -21.77 5.87
N ASP A 404 -12.98 -21.30 6.20
CA ASP A 404 -12.39 -20.11 5.56
C ASP A 404 -12.29 -20.31 4.05
N ARG A 405 -11.75 -21.45 3.62
CA ARG A 405 -11.57 -21.79 2.21
C ARG A 405 -12.90 -21.79 1.46
N ARG A 406 -13.92 -22.42 2.03
CA ARG A 406 -15.28 -22.45 1.47
C ARG A 406 -15.88 -21.05 1.41
N ALA A 407 -15.81 -20.28 2.50
CA ALA A 407 -16.40 -18.96 2.56
C ALA A 407 -15.78 -18.00 1.55
N ILE A 408 -14.44 -17.98 1.44
CA ILE A 408 -13.74 -17.16 0.45
C ILE A 408 -14.12 -17.61 -0.97
N HIS A 409 -14.12 -18.91 -1.27
CA HIS A 409 -14.50 -19.40 -2.59
C HIS A 409 -15.92 -18.98 -2.99
N GLU A 410 -16.89 -19.08 -2.08
CA GLU A 410 -18.26 -18.67 -2.31
C GLU A 410 -18.39 -17.15 -2.50
N ILE A 411 -17.70 -16.35 -1.67
CA ILE A 411 -17.70 -14.88 -1.83
C ILE A 411 -17.16 -14.51 -3.22
N LEU A 412 -16.00 -15.07 -3.62
CA LEU A 412 -15.40 -14.80 -4.92
C LEU A 412 -16.28 -15.27 -6.08
N SER A 413 -17.00 -16.38 -5.92
CA SER A 413 -17.92 -16.88 -6.95
C SER A 413 -19.09 -15.91 -7.21
N ASP A 414 -19.59 -15.25 -6.17
CA ASP A 414 -20.70 -14.29 -6.29
C ASP A 414 -20.22 -12.90 -6.74
N THR A 415 -18.97 -12.53 -6.45
CA THR A 415 -18.55 -11.11 -6.50
C THR A 415 -17.37 -10.81 -7.42
N LEU A 416 -16.55 -11.80 -7.80
CA LEU A 416 -15.38 -11.59 -8.65
C LEU A 416 -15.64 -12.07 -10.09
N SER A 417 -15.77 -11.12 -11.01
CA SER A 417 -15.90 -11.40 -12.44
C SER A 417 -14.74 -12.26 -12.96
N GLY A 418 -15.08 -13.36 -13.63
CA GLY A 418 -14.10 -14.31 -14.17
C GLY A 418 -13.65 -15.40 -13.18
N TRP A 419 -14.14 -15.38 -11.94
CA TRP A 419 -14.02 -16.51 -11.03
C TRP A 419 -14.93 -17.66 -11.50
N LYS A 420 -14.40 -18.60 -12.28
CA LYS A 420 -15.12 -19.82 -12.64
C LYS A 420 -14.95 -20.86 -11.53
N SER A 421 -16.06 -21.27 -10.91
CA SER A 421 -16.06 -22.39 -9.96
C SER A 421 -15.49 -23.64 -10.62
N ALA A 422 -14.59 -24.37 -9.97
CA ALA A 422 -14.05 -25.62 -10.49
C ALA A 422 -15.15 -26.68 -10.80
N ALA A 423 -16.35 -26.52 -10.25
CA ALA A 423 -17.51 -27.38 -10.53
C ALA A 423 -18.05 -27.28 -11.97
N SER A 424 -17.68 -26.26 -12.75
CA SER A 424 -18.14 -26.13 -14.15
C SER A 424 -17.26 -26.87 -15.16
N GLU A 425 -16.14 -27.47 -14.74
CA GLU A 425 -15.24 -28.23 -15.64
C GLU A 425 -15.54 -29.75 -15.64
N GLY A 426 -16.57 -30.20 -14.91
CA GLY A 426 -16.91 -31.62 -14.73
C GLY A 426 -18.25 -32.10 -15.31
N MET A 427 -18.98 -31.29 -16.08
CA MET A 427 -20.28 -31.67 -16.66
C MET A 427 -20.41 -31.22 -18.11
N THR A 428 -19.56 -31.76 -18.98
CA THR A 428 -19.85 -31.92 -20.41
C THR A 428 -19.20 -33.22 -20.88
N GLU A 429 -19.93 -34.33 -20.73
CA GLU A 429 -19.89 -35.44 -21.67
C GLU A 429 -21.21 -35.46 -22.44
#